data_AF-A0A815R9W6-F1
#
_entry.id   AF-A0A815R9W6-F1
#
_cell.length_a   1.000
_cell.length_b   1.000
_cell.length_c   1.000
_cell.angle_alpha   90.00
_cell.angle_beta   90.00
_cell.angle_gamma   90.00
#
_symmetry.space_group_name_H-M   'P 1'
#
loop_
_entity.id
_entity.type
_entity.pdbx_description
1 polymer ?
#
loop_
_entity_poly.entity_id
_entity_poly.type
_entity_poly.pdbx_seq_one_letter_code
_entity_poly.pdbx_strand_id
1 'polypeptide(L)'
;MAMANNKRKCFTCHKENNTYTCEGCLKRFCSRHIPEHQQKLNDELSHIIIDYDQLKQKINEQNRQNHSLINQIDQWEMESIEKIQQKAQSYREIVIKFSETSINDIEIRFNDLNKQIQQLKKENDFNEINLNYLKSQLMKLTQELNSPLKISIKEDSESFINEISIIPSKISKFSKWKQNAITVAGGNGQGHELNQLDHPFRIFIDKKKNIFIADGFNHRIVEWRHNAKEGQIIAGKEEGEIVVGGNGKGNQSNQLNNPSGLSFDNKGNLFVVDRLNHQVGKFEIIL
;
A
#
# COMPACT_ATOMS: atom_id res chain seq x y z
N MET A 1 40.47 -63.26 13.79
CA MET A 1 40.70 -64.73 13.91
C MET A 1 39.73 -65.44 12.97
N ALA A 2 40.20 -65.98 11.84
CA ALA A 2 39.35 -66.69 10.89
C ALA A 2 39.25 -68.16 11.30
N MET A 3 38.07 -68.61 11.74
CA MET A 3 37.82 -70.02 12.00
C MET A 3 37.55 -70.75 10.68
N ALA A 4 38.44 -71.67 10.31
CA ALA A 4 38.31 -72.53 9.14
C ALA A 4 37.76 -73.91 9.55
N ASN A 5 36.55 -74.26 9.08
CA ASN A 5 36.18 -75.60 8.59
C ASN A 5 34.67 -75.75 8.42
N ASN A 6 34.21 -75.80 7.17
CA ASN A 6 33.17 -76.73 6.69
C ASN A 6 33.09 -76.54 5.16
N LYS A 7 33.11 -77.61 4.37
CA LYS A 7 33.07 -77.56 2.90
C LYS A 7 31.79 -76.82 2.44
N ARG A 8 31.91 -75.52 2.12
CA ARG A 8 30.82 -74.67 1.62
C ARG A 8 31.31 -73.89 0.40
N LYS A 9 30.44 -73.80 -0.61
CA LYS A 9 30.75 -73.23 -1.94
C LYS A 9 31.01 -71.73 -1.88
N CYS A 10 31.98 -71.27 -2.67
CA CYS A 10 32.24 -69.85 -2.88
C CYS A 10 31.04 -69.18 -3.58
N PHE A 11 30.64 -67.99 -3.14
CA PHE A 11 29.54 -67.22 -3.71
C PHE A 11 29.79 -66.86 -5.19
N THR A 12 31.02 -66.50 -5.55
CA THR A 12 31.37 -66.08 -6.92
C THR A 12 31.62 -67.23 -7.89
N CYS A 13 32.37 -68.28 -7.49
CA CYS A 13 32.76 -69.36 -8.42
C CYS A 13 32.11 -70.72 -8.13
N HIS A 14 31.29 -70.83 -7.08
CA HIS A 14 30.55 -72.03 -6.69
C HIS A 14 31.39 -73.30 -6.42
N LYS A 15 32.72 -73.19 -6.32
CA LYS A 15 33.62 -74.31 -5.98
C LYS A 15 33.72 -74.53 -4.46
N GLU A 16 33.81 -75.79 -4.06
CA GLU A 16 34.00 -76.23 -2.66
C GLU A 16 35.48 -76.14 -2.25
N ASN A 17 35.92 -74.91 -1.99
CA ASN A 17 37.27 -74.63 -1.48
C ASN A 17 37.20 -74.11 -0.03
N ASN A 18 38.35 -73.88 0.62
CA ASN A 18 38.39 -73.12 1.86
C ASN A 18 37.80 -71.72 1.62
N THR A 19 36.61 -71.48 2.17
CA THR A 19 35.88 -70.22 2.02
C THR A 19 35.79 -69.45 3.34
N TYR A 20 35.94 -68.13 3.23
CA TYR A 20 35.84 -67.15 4.30
C TYR A 20 34.50 -66.44 4.22
N THR A 21 33.86 -66.16 5.36
CA THR A 21 32.57 -65.44 5.38
C THR A 21 32.85 -63.95 5.54
N CYS A 22 32.22 -63.13 4.72
CA CYS A 22 32.14 -61.69 4.97
C CYS A 22 31.04 -61.45 6.00
N GLU A 23 31.36 -60.82 7.13
CA GLU A 23 30.38 -60.55 8.19
C GLU A 23 29.32 -59.53 7.75
N GLY A 24 29.66 -58.62 6.84
CA GLY A 24 28.72 -57.59 6.36
C GLY A 24 27.64 -58.14 5.42
N CYS A 25 28.00 -58.92 4.40
CA CYS A 25 27.03 -59.45 3.44
C CYS A 25 26.63 -60.92 3.69
N LEU A 26 27.20 -61.55 4.73
CA LEU A 26 27.01 -62.96 5.12
C LEU A 26 27.36 -64.00 4.04
N LYS A 27 27.92 -63.56 2.90
CA LYS A 27 28.35 -64.43 1.79
C LYS A 27 29.74 -64.98 2.04
N ARG A 28 30.03 -66.14 1.45
CA ARG A 28 31.33 -66.81 1.57
C ARG A 28 32.14 -66.71 0.30
N PHE A 29 33.43 -66.42 0.40
CA PHE A 29 34.33 -66.26 -0.73
C PHE A 29 35.57 -67.13 -0.55
N CYS A 30 36.11 -67.72 -1.62
CA CYS A 30 37.40 -68.39 -1.54
C CYS A 30 38.54 -67.36 -1.47
N SER A 31 39.75 -67.81 -1.14
CA SER A 31 40.95 -66.96 -1.03
C SER A 31 41.23 -66.10 -2.26
N ARG A 32 40.77 -66.50 -3.45
CA ARG A 32 40.93 -65.72 -4.69
C ARG A 32 39.88 -64.62 -4.88
N HIS A 33 38.64 -64.84 -4.43
CA HIS A 33 37.54 -63.89 -4.67
C HIS A 33 37.25 -62.98 -3.46
N ILE A 34 37.81 -63.27 -2.28
CA ILE A 34 37.71 -62.36 -1.13
C ILE A 34 38.40 -61.00 -1.38
N PRO A 35 39.58 -60.91 -2.05
CA PRO A 35 40.19 -59.63 -2.36
C PRO A 35 39.38 -58.84 -3.39
N GLU A 36 38.78 -59.51 -4.39
CA GLU A 36 37.88 -58.87 -5.36
C GLU A 36 36.63 -58.28 -4.69
N HIS A 37 36.08 -58.97 -3.69
CA HIS A 37 34.95 -58.44 -2.92
C HIS A 37 35.37 -57.23 -2.07
N GLN A 38 36.54 -57.27 -1.44
CA GLN A 38 37.10 -56.15 -0.68
C GLN A 38 37.42 -54.96 -1.57
N GLN A 39 37.92 -55.20 -2.78
CA GLN A 39 38.16 -54.14 -3.76
C GLN A 39 36.87 -53.41 -4.12
N LYS A 40 35.77 -54.14 -4.41
CA LYS A 40 34.47 -53.51 -4.67
C LYS A 40 33.97 -52.64 -3.51
N LEU A 41 34.17 -53.09 -2.27
CA LEU A 41 33.80 -52.30 -1.09
C LEU A 41 34.69 -51.04 -0.94
N ASN A 42 35.97 -51.13 -1.28
CA ASN A 42 36.87 -49.97 -1.28
C ASN A 42 36.52 -48.97 -2.39
N ASP A 43 36.09 -49.46 -3.55
CA ASP A 43 35.62 -48.61 -4.65
C ASP A 43 34.34 -47.87 -4.22
N GLU A 44 33.38 -48.58 -3.61
CA GLU A 44 32.15 -47.97 -3.06
C GLU A 44 32.45 -46.91 -1.98
N LEU A 45 33.39 -47.20 -1.05
CA LEU A 45 33.81 -46.24 -0.04
C LEU A 45 34.46 -44.99 -0.66
N SER A 46 35.24 -45.17 -1.72
CA SER A 46 35.89 -44.06 -2.43
C SER A 46 34.85 -43.13 -3.07
N HIS A 47 33.78 -43.69 -3.64
CA HIS A 47 32.66 -42.90 -4.15
C HIS A 47 31.94 -42.12 -3.04
N ILE A 48 31.70 -42.74 -1.88
CA ILE A 48 31.09 -42.07 -0.73
C ILE A 48 31.94 -40.89 -0.23
N ILE A 49 33.27 -41.05 -0.21
CA ILE A 49 34.19 -39.98 0.21
C ILE A 49 34.13 -38.81 -0.78
N ILE A 50 34.10 -39.09 -2.08
CA ILE A 50 33.95 -38.05 -3.11
C ILE A 50 32.63 -37.29 -2.94
N ASP A 51 31.52 -38.00 -2.74
CA ASP A 51 30.21 -37.39 -2.54
C ASP A 51 30.16 -36.54 -1.26
N TYR A 52 30.80 -37.01 -0.19
CA TYR A 52 30.95 -36.26 1.06
C TYR A 52 31.71 -34.95 0.88
N ASP A 53 32.86 -34.99 0.19
CA ASP A 53 33.68 -33.78 -0.04
C ASP A 53 32.96 -32.77 -0.94
N GLN A 54 32.23 -33.24 -1.95
CA GLN A 54 31.38 -32.38 -2.79
C GLN A 54 30.26 -31.72 -1.98
N LEU A 55 29.60 -32.47 -1.08
CA LEU A 55 28.57 -31.93 -0.21
C LEU A 55 29.16 -30.88 0.75
N LYS A 56 30.33 -31.16 1.32
CA LYS A 56 31.04 -30.24 2.22
C LYS A 56 31.44 -28.94 1.52
N GLN A 57 31.89 -29.01 0.26
CA GLN A 57 32.16 -27.81 -0.54
C GLN A 57 30.88 -27.00 -0.79
N LYS A 58 29.79 -27.65 -1.22
CA LYS A 58 28.49 -26.98 -1.44
C LYS A 58 27.95 -26.31 -0.17
N ILE A 59 28.11 -26.93 1.01
CA ILE A 59 27.71 -26.36 2.30
C ILE A 59 28.55 -25.11 2.62
N ASN A 60 29.86 -25.14 2.37
CA ASN A 60 30.74 -24.00 2.63
C ASN A 60 30.55 -22.85 1.63
N GLU A 61 30.18 -23.15 0.38
CA GLU A 61 29.85 -22.15 -0.66
C GLU A 61 28.54 -21.41 -0.36
N GLN A 62 27.60 -22.04 0.34
CA GLN A 62 26.37 -21.40 0.84
C GLN A 62 26.60 -20.48 2.05
N ASN A 63 27.82 -19.96 2.24
CA ASN A 63 28.14 -19.02 3.30
C ASN A 63 27.18 -17.81 3.30
N ARG A 64 26.73 -17.45 4.51
CA ARG A 64 25.54 -16.66 4.90
C ARG A 64 25.33 -15.26 4.29
N GLN A 65 26.17 -14.83 3.34
CA GLN A 65 26.08 -13.53 2.68
C GLN A 65 25.72 -13.63 1.18
N ASN A 66 25.74 -14.82 0.57
CA ASN A 66 25.41 -15.02 -0.86
C ASN A 66 24.14 -15.86 -1.06
N HIS A 67 23.26 -15.93 -0.05
CA HIS A 67 21.99 -16.62 -0.22
C HIS A 67 21.11 -15.80 -1.17
N SER A 68 20.60 -16.43 -2.25
CA SER A 68 19.80 -15.72 -3.26
C SER A 68 18.62 -14.94 -2.67
N LEU A 69 17.98 -15.46 -1.62
CA LEU A 69 16.91 -14.74 -0.90
C LEU A 69 17.40 -13.49 -0.14
N ILE A 70 18.63 -13.50 0.40
CA ILE A 70 19.21 -12.31 1.04
C ILE A 70 19.42 -11.22 -0.01
N ASN A 71 19.99 -11.57 -1.18
CA ASN A 71 20.13 -10.62 -2.29
C ASN A 71 18.78 -10.05 -2.76
N GLN A 72 17.72 -10.86 -2.75
CA GLN A 72 16.36 -10.39 -3.06
C GLN A 72 15.81 -9.43 -1.99
N ILE A 73 16.11 -9.69 -0.71
CA ILE A 73 15.75 -8.79 0.40
C ILE A 73 16.51 -7.47 0.28
N ASP A 74 17.83 -7.51 0.04
CA ASP A 74 18.67 -6.32 -0.11
C ASP A 74 18.22 -5.48 -1.31
N GLN A 75 17.87 -6.14 -2.42
CA GLN A 75 17.31 -5.45 -3.59
C GLN A 75 15.96 -4.80 -3.28
N TRP A 76 15.06 -5.53 -2.61
CA TRP A 76 13.77 -4.99 -2.19
C TRP A 76 13.91 -3.81 -1.23
N GLU A 77 14.87 -3.87 -0.31
CA GLU A 77 15.18 -2.77 0.62
C GLU A 77 15.65 -1.52 -0.13
N MET A 78 16.61 -1.66 -1.05
CA MET A 78 17.11 -0.55 -1.87
C MET A 78 15.99 0.09 -2.69
N GLU A 79 15.19 -0.70 -3.41
CA GLU A 79 14.09 -0.18 -4.23
C GLU A 79 13.01 0.52 -3.39
N SER A 80 12.77 0.02 -2.17
CA SER A 80 11.81 0.63 -1.25
C SER A 80 12.31 1.98 -0.72
N ILE A 81 13.58 2.07 -0.33
CA ILE A 81 14.21 3.32 0.10
C ILE A 81 14.18 4.34 -1.03
N GLU A 82 14.49 3.94 -2.26
CA GLU A 82 14.49 4.84 -3.42
C GLU A 82 13.10 5.45 -3.65
N LYS A 83 12.04 4.64 -3.60
CA LYS A 83 10.65 5.12 -3.73
C LYS A 83 10.29 6.13 -2.64
N ILE A 84 10.71 5.89 -1.40
CA ILE A 84 10.51 6.81 -0.28
C ILE A 84 11.22 8.13 -0.55
N GLN A 85 12.48 8.09 -1.00
CA GLN A 85 13.28 9.27 -1.31
C GLN A 85 12.68 10.08 -2.46
N GLN A 86 12.27 9.44 -3.55
CA GLN A 86 11.61 10.08 -4.69
C GLN A 86 10.30 10.76 -4.27
N LYS A 87 9.48 10.07 -3.48
CA LYS A 87 8.22 10.63 -2.96
C LYS A 87 8.48 11.84 -2.06
N ALA A 88 9.43 11.74 -1.13
CA ALA A 88 9.83 12.86 -0.28
C ALA A 88 10.35 14.06 -1.09
N GLN A 89 11.12 13.81 -2.15
CA GLN A 89 11.62 14.85 -3.04
C GLN A 89 10.48 15.58 -3.76
N SER A 90 9.49 14.83 -4.28
CA SER A 90 8.32 15.44 -4.91
C SER A 90 7.54 16.35 -3.96
N TYR A 91 7.44 15.98 -2.68
CA TYR A 91 6.80 16.81 -1.67
C TYR A 91 7.59 18.09 -1.36
N ARG A 92 8.92 18.02 -1.30
CA ARG A 92 9.77 19.21 -1.15
C ARG A 92 9.56 20.18 -2.30
N GLU A 93 9.54 19.68 -3.54
CA GLU A 93 9.30 20.51 -4.73
C GLU A 93 7.93 21.21 -4.69
N ILE A 94 6.90 20.51 -4.22
CA ILE A 94 5.57 21.10 -4.01
C ILE A 94 5.64 22.24 -2.98
N VAL A 95 6.28 22.03 -1.81
CA VAL A 95 6.42 23.08 -0.78
C VAL A 95 7.18 24.29 -1.31
N ILE A 96 8.29 24.06 -2.01
CA ILE A 96 9.11 25.11 -2.61
C ILE A 96 8.27 25.92 -3.59
N LYS A 97 7.59 25.26 -4.53
CA LYS A 97 6.74 25.92 -5.53
C LYS A 97 5.61 26.75 -4.91
N PHE A 98 4.96 26.24 -3.86
CA PHE A 98 3.93 26.99 -3.13
C PHE A 98 4.51 28.21 -2.39
N SER A 99 5.70 28.05 -1.82
CA SER A 99 6.42 29.13 -1.14
C SER A 99 6.83 30.22 -2.13
N GLU A 100 7.42 29.85 -3.27
CA GLU A 100 7.77 30.76 -4.37
C GLU A 100 6.55 31.52 -4.88
N THR A 101 5.44 30.83 -5.11
CA THR A 101 4.19 31.48 -5.56
C THR A 101 3.70 32.51 -4.53
N SER A 102 3.74 32.16 -3.24
CA SER A 102 3.32 33.07 -2.16
C SER A 102 4.26 34.27 -2.02
N ILE A 103 5.56 34.05 -2.16
CA ILE A 103 6.57 35.11 -2.14
C ILE A 103 6.36 36.06 -3.33
N ASN A 104 6.13 35.53 -4.54
CA ASN A 104 5.83 36.34 -5.72
C ASN A 104 4.57 37.21 -5.52
N ASP A 105 3.50 36.66 -4.92
CA ASP A 105 2.28 37.42 -4.61
C ASP A 105 2.54 38.52 -3.56
N ILE A 106 3.41 38.27 -2.59
CA ILE A 106 3.87 39.29 -1.62
C ILE A 106 4.68 40.37 -2.33
N GLU A 107 5.60 39.98 -3.23
CA GLU A 107 6.46 40.90 -3.97
C GLU A 107 5.65 41.84 -4.89
N ILE A 108 4.64 41.33 -5.59
CA ILE A 108 3.74 42.14 -6.40
C ILE A 108 3.03 43.20 -5.54
N ARG A 109 2.47 42.81 -4.38
CA ARG A 109 1.78 43.72 -3.47
C ARG A 109 2.74 44.71 -2.80
N PHE A 110 3.95 44.29 -2.49
CA PHE A 110 5.01 45.16 -1.97
C PHE A 110 5.41 46.21 -3.00
N ASN A 111 5.57 45.83 -4.26
CA ASN A 111 5.88 46.75 -5.35
C ASN A 111 4.74 47.75 -5.61
N ASP A 112 3.48 47.31 -5.53
CA ASP A 112 2.32 48.20 -5.61
C ASP A 112 2.30 49.23 -4.46
N LEU A 113 2.54 48.77 -3.22
CA LEU A 113 2.65 49.65 -2.05
C LEU A 113 3.78 50.66 -2.21
N ASN A 114 4.94 50.26 -2.75
CA ASN A 114 6.03 51.17 -3.05
C ASN A 114 5.60 52.26 -4.06
N LYS A 115 4.87 51.90 -5.12
CA LYS A 115 4.34 52.88 -6.09
C LYS A 115 3.41 53.89 -5.41
N GLN A 116 2.51 53.44 -4.54
CA GLN A 116 1.62 54.33 -3.77
C GLN A 116 2.42 55.29 -2.89
N ILE A 117 3.47 54.80 -2.21
CA ILE A 117 4.37 55.64 -1.39
C ILE A 117 5.06 56.72 -2.25
N GLN A 118 5.58 56.36 -3.42
CA GLN A 118 6.23 57.33 -4.32
C GLN A 118 5.25 58.38 -4.84
N GLN A 119 4.02 57.98 -5.16
CA GLN A 119 2.98 58.91 -5.62
C GLN A 119 2.63 59.95 -4.54
N LEU A 120 2.38 59.49 -3.30
CA LEU A 120 2.08 60.36 -2.17
C LEU A 120 3.21 61.34 -1.86
N LYS A 121 4.47 60.90 -1.99
CA LYS A 121 5.64 61.78 -1.84
C LYS A 121 5.71 62.85 -2.93
N LYS A 122 5.37 62.50 -4.17
CA LYS A 122 5.40 63.43 -5.31
C LYS A 122 4.29 64.48 -5.23
N GLU A 123 3.10 64.06 -4.82
CA GLU A 123 1.93 64.94 -4.67
C GLU A 123 1.99 65.78 -3.38
N ASN A 124 2.85 65.38 -2.44
CA ASN A 124 2.96 65.97 -1.11
C ASN A 124 1.62 65.97 -0.34
N ASP A 125 0.75 65.01 -0.67
CA ASP A 125 -0.62 64.87 -0.20
C ASP A 125 -0.74 63.68 0.76
N PHE A 126 -0.14 63.81 1.94
CA PHE A 126 -0.20 62.79 2.98
C PHE A 126 -0.78 63.34 4.27
N ASN A 127 -1.63 62.53 4.90
CA ASN A 127 -2.22 62.78 6.20
C ASN A 127 -2.08 61.53 7.09
N GLU A 128 -2.50 61.62 8.35
CA GLU A 128 -2.39 60.54 9.33
C GLU A 128 -3.15 59.26 8.90
N ILE A 129 -4.26 59.41 8.17
CA ILE A 129 -5.03 58.29 7.62
C ILE A 129 -4.20 57.54 6.58
N ASN A 130 -3.59 58.27 5.63
CA ASN A 130 -2.73 57.69 4.59
C ASN A 130 -1.53 56.96 5.22
N LEU A 131 -0.88 57.58 6.22
CA LEU A 131 0.27 56.98 6.91
C LEU A 131 -0.12 55.74 7.71
N ASN A 132 -1.25 55.76 8.42
CA ASN A 132 -1.74 54.61 9.17
C ASN A 132 -2.16 53.46 8.23
N TYR A 133 -2.77 53.78 7.09
CA TYR A 133 -3.09 52.79 6.06
C TYR A 133 -1.82 52.08 5.56
N LEU A 134 -0.80 52.84 5.13
CA LEU A 134 0.46 52.27 4.64
C LEU A 134 1.15 51.41 5.70
N LYS A 135 1.22 51.87 6.96
CA LYS A 135 1.75 51.08 8.09
C LYS A 135 0.99 49.77 8.27
N SER A 136 -0.34 49.81 8.19
CA SER A 136 -1.17 48.61 8.33
C SER A 136 -0.94 47.60 7.20
N GLN A 137 -0.75 48.06 5.95
CA GLN A 137 -0.46 47.18 4.81
C GLN A 137 0.94 46.57 4.94
N LEU A 138 1.93 47.37 5.34
CA LEU A 138 3.28 46.89 5.60
C LEU A 138 3.28 45.80 6.69
N MET A 139 2.56 46.04 7.80
CA MET A 139 2.45 45.08 8.90
C MET A 139 1.80 43.75 8.46
N LYS A 140 0.77 43.81 7.60
CA LYS A 140 0.15 42.61 7.01
C LYS A 140 1.13 41.84 6.13
N LEU A 141 1.86 42.52 5.25
CA LEU A 141 2.87 41.88 4.39
C LEU A 141 3.98 41.25 5.22
N THR A 142 4.47 41.93 6.27
CA THR A 142 5.47 41.38 7.20
C THR A 142 4.93 40.14 7.92
N GLN A 143 3.68 40.17 8.37
CA GLN A 143 3.06 39.02 9.04
C GLN A 143 2.88 37.83 8.07
N GLU A 144 2.48 38.07 6.84
CA GLU A 144 2.35 37.03 5.81
C GLU A 144 3.72 36.44 5.42
N LEU A 145 4.76 37.26 5.35
CA LEU A 145 6.14 36.81 5.07
C LEU A 145 6.71 35.96 6.21
N ASN A 146 6.42 36.33 7.47
CA ASN A 146 6.86 35.60 8.66
C ASN A 146 5.99 34.38 8.99
N SER A 147 4.87 34.18 8.28
CA SER A 147 4.00 33.01 8.40
C SER A 147 3.50 32.56 7.02
N PRO A 148 4.42 32.22 6.10
CA PRO A 148 4.05 31.90 4.73
C PRO A 148 3.39 30.53 4.72
N LEU A 149 2.06 30.52 4.59
CA LEU A 149 1.16 29.36 4.47
C LEU A 149 1.11 28.43 5.71
N LYS A 150 -0.11 28.14 6.17
CA LYS A 150 -0.34 26.96 7.03
C LYS A 150 -0.28 25.71 6.15
N ILE A 151 0.92 25.18 5.96
CA ILE A 151 1.15 23.83 5.45
C ILE A 151 1.14 22.91 6.66
N SER A 152 0.27 21.90 6.66
CA SER A 152 0.29 20.84 7.67
C SER A 152 0.81 19.56 7.05
N ILE A 153 1.69 18.88 7.76
CA ILE A 153 2.11 17.52 7.46
C ILE A 153 1.17 16.62 8.24
N LYS A 154 0.44 15.75 7.53
CA LYS A 154 -0.31 14.67 8.16
C LYS A 154 0.50 13.39 7.96
N GLU A 155 0.80 12.69 9.05
CA GLU A 155 1.34 11.33 9.00
C GLU A 155 0.17 10.34 8.92
N ASP A 156 0.28 9.40 8.00
CA ASP A 156 -0.62 8.26 7.92
C ASP A 156 0.01 7.08 8.67
N SER A 157 -0.53 6.76 9.84
CA SER A 157 -0.03 5.73 10.74
C SER A 157 -0.40 4.29 10.33
N GLU A 158 -1.09 4.11 9.21
CA GLU A 158 -1.69 2.81 8.82
C GLU A 158 -0.92 2.09 7.69
N SER A 159 0.15 2.68 7.15
CA SER A 159 1.00 2.04 6.14
C SER A 159 2.48 1.99 6.56
N PHE A 160 3.24 1.03 6.03
CA PHE A 160 4.67 0.85 6.32
C PHE A 160 5.53 2.07 5.92
N ILE A 161 4.96 3.03 5.17
CA ILE A 161 5.59 4.28 4.73
C ILE A 161 4.62 5.44 5.02
N ASN A 162 4.92 6.26 6.03
CA ASN A 162 4.12 7.46 6.35
C ASN A 162 3.86 8.32 5.09
N GLU A 163 2.60 8.48 4.70
CA GLU A 163 2.21 9.34 3.57
C GLU A 163 2.13 10.80 4.02
N ILE A 164 3.16 11.60 3.70
CA ILE A 164 3.18 13.04 3.95
C ILE A 164 2.17 13.73 3.03
N SER A 165 1.04 14.18 3.57
CA SER A 165 0.10 15.00 2.80
C SER A 165 0.32 16.49 3.07
N ILE A 166 0.55 17.28 2.02
CA ILE A 166 0.60 18.75 2.07
C ILE A 166 -0.79 19.28 1.74
N ILE A 167 -1.48 19.85 2.73
CA ILE A 167 -2.77 20.51 2.51
C ILE A 167 -2.54 22.03 2.56
N PRO A 168 -2.65 22.75 1.43
CA PRO A 168 -2.67 24.20 1.44
C PRO A 168 -3.92 24.66 2.21
N SER A 169 -3.74 25.28 3.36
CA SER A 169 -4.84 25.79 4.19
C SER A 169 -5.77 26.80 3.51
N LYS A 170 -5.34 27.38 2.38
CA LYS A 170 -6.18 28.18 1.49
C LYS A 170 -5.91 27.72 0.06
N ILE A 171 -6.90 27.10 -0.56
CA ILE A 171 -6.98 27.04 -2.02
C ILE A 171 -6.94 28.50 -2.47
N SER A 172 -5.89 28.89 -3.19
CA SER A 172 -5.75 30.27 -3.68
C SER A 172 -7.01 30.63 -4.46
N LYS A 173 -7.48 31.87 -4.34
CA LYS A 173 -8.61 32.38 -5.13
C LYS A 173 -8.34 32.27 -6.65
N PHE A 174 -7.08 32.04 -7.03
CA PHE A 174 -6.59 31.84 -8.39
C PHE A 174 -6.21 30.39 -8.73
N SER A 175 -6.41 29.44 -7.81
CA SER A 175 -6.22 28.00 -8.10
C SER A 175 -7.22 27.58 -9.17
N LYS A 176 -6.73 27.43 -10.41
CA LYS A 176 -7.51 26.87 -11.51
C LYS A 176 -7.52 25.35 -11.40
N TRP A 177 -8.70 24.76 -11.57
CA TRP A 177 -8.82 23.30 -11.70
C TRP A 177 -7.98 22.83 -12.88
N LYS A 178 -7.13 21.82 -12.66
CA LYS A 178 -6.53 21.09 -13.77
C LYS A 178 -7.67 20.33 -14.46
N GLN A 179 -7.87 20.57 -15.74
CA GLN A 179 -8.96 19.95 -16.53
C GLN A 179 -8.63 18.50 -16.90
N ASN A 180 -8.34 17.67 -15.90
CA ASN A 180 -7.95 16.27 -16.05
C ASN A 180 -8.76 15.36 -15.12
N ALA A 181 -10.01 15.73 -14.83
CA ALA A 181 -10.91 14.90 -14.04
C ALA A 181 -11.11 13.54 -14.74
N ILE A 182 -11.08 12.48 -13.95
CA ILE A 182 -11.37 11.12 -14.38
C ILE A 182 -12.63 10.63 -13.68
N THR A 183 -13.40 9.76 -14.33
CA THR A 183 -14.51 9.06 -13.70
C THR A 183 -13.97 7.97 -12.78
N VAL A 184 -14.36 8.02 -11.50
CA VAL A 184 -13.92 7.05 -10.47
C VAL A 184 -15.05 6.17 -9.95
N ALA A 185 -16.30 6.51 -10.27
CA ALA A 185 -17.50 5.73 -9.97
C ALA A 185 -18.60 6.08 -10.99
N GLY A 186 -19.41 5.10 -11.38
CA GLY A 186 -20.42 5.26 -12.42
C GLY A 186 -19.83 5.50 -13.82
N GLY A 187 -20.49 6.33 -14.63
CA GLY A 187 -20.07 6.66 -16.00
C GLY A 187 -20.63 5.73 -17.09
N ASN A 188 -21.39 4.71 -16.72
CA ASN A 188 -22.02 3.74 -17.64
C ASN A 188 -23.50 4.05 -17.93
N GLY A 189 -23.87 5.33 -17.86
CA GLY A 189 -25.27 5.78 -17.95
C GLY A 189 -26.02 5.71 -16.60
N GLN A 190 -27.23 6.26 -16.60
CA GLN A 190 -28.16 6.18 -15.47
C GLN A 190 -28.81 4.79 -15.44
N GLY A 191 -28.87 4.17 -14.26
CA GLY A 191 -29.54 2.88 -14.10
C GLY A 191 -29.30 2.22 -12.74
N HIS A 192 -29.81 1.00 -12.60
CA HIS A 192 -29.82 0.23 -11.34
C HIS A 192 -28.66 -0.76 -11.21
N GLU A 193 -27.89 -1.00 -12.28
CA GLU A 193 -26.75 -1.92 -12.25
C GLU A 193 -25.66 -1.43 -11.29
N LEU A 194 -24.77 -2.33 -10.85
CA LEU A 194 -23.71 -2.00 -9.89
C LEU A 194 -22.65 -1.07 -10.46
N ASN A 195 -22.50 -1.02 -11.78
CA ASN A 195 -21.64 -0.08 -12.49
C ASN A 195 -22.35 1.22 -12.91
N GLN A 196 -23.61 1.41 -12.48
CA GLN A 196 -24.45 2.57 -12.77
C GLN A 196 -24.90 3.27 -11.49
N LEU A 197 -25.27 4.54 -11.61
CA LEU A 197 -25.80 5.36 -10.52
C LEU A 197 -27.05 6.10 -11.02
N ASP A 198 -27.98 6.40 -10.12
CA ASP A 198 -29.16 7.20 -10.40
C ASP A 198 -29.34 8.32 -9.37
N HIS A 199 -29.10 9.56 -9.81
CA HIS A 199 -29.11 10.78 -8.99
C HIS A 199 -28.28 10.63 -7.69
N PRO A 200 -26.96 10.42 -7.79
CA PRO A 200 -26.10 10.36 -6.60
C PRO A 200 -26.04 11.74 -5.92
N PHE A 201 -26.37 11.80 -4.62
CA PHE A 201 -26.47 13.08 -3.90
C PHE A 201 -25.23 13.46 -3.11
N ARG A 202 -24.58 12.49 -2.46
CA ARG A 202 -23.45 12.75 -1.57
C ARG A 202 -22.49 11.57 -1.57
N ILE A 203 -21.21 11.90 -1.34
CA ILE A 203 -20.16 10.91 -1.14
C ILE A 203 -19.50 11.05 0.24
N PHE A 204 -18.95 9.95 0.73
CA PHE A 204 -17.98 9.88 1.80
C PHE A 204 -16.78 9.08 1.30
N ILE A 205 -15.56 9.49 1.64
CA ILE A 205 -14.34 8.79 1.24
C ILE A 205 -13.64 8.33 2.52
N ASP A 206 -13.41 7.03 2.64
CA ASP A 206 -12.70 6.46 3.79
C ASP A 206 -11.17 6.60 3.64
N LYS A 207 -10.44 6.18 4.67
CA LYS A 207 -8.96 6.21 4.64
C LYS A 207 -8.35 5.30 3.56
N LYS A 208 -9.05 4.24 3.17
CA LYS A 208 -8.64 3.29 2.11
C LYS A 208 -8.97 3.81 0.71
N LYS A 209 -9.49 5.03 0.59
CA LYS A 209 -9.94 5.68 -0.66
C LYS A 209 -11.13 4.96 -1.31
N ASN A 210 -11.90 4.21 -0.53
CA ASN A 210 -13.20 3.71 -0.95
C ASN A 210 -14.21 4.85 -0.91
N ILE A 211 -15.09 4.90 -1.91
CA ILE A 211 -16.08 5.96 -2.10
C ILE A 211 -17.45 5.41 -1.79
N PHE A 212 -18.06 5.89 -0.72
CA PHE A 212 -19.41 5.56 -0.30
C PHE A 212 -20.36 6.60 -0.90
N ILE A 213 -21.38 6.16 -1.63
CA ILE A 213 -22.25 7.02 -2.44
C ILE A 213 -23.69 6.83 -2.00
N ALA A 214 -24.38 7.92 -1.68
CA ALA A 214 -25.84 7.93 -1.55
C ALA A 214 -26.47 7.96 -2.94
N ASP A 215 -26.83 6.77 -3.43
CA ASP A 215 -27.42 6.54 -4.75
C ASP A 215 -28.94 6.73 -4.65
N GLY A 216 -29.36 8.00 -4.73
CA GLY A 216 -30.62 8.47 -4.21
C GLY A 216 -31.85 7.85 -4.88
N PHE A 217 -31.86 7.78 -6.20
CA PHE A 217 -33.03 7.27 -6.94
C PHE A 217 -33.04 5.74 -6.99
N ASN A 218 -31.89 5.11 -6.74
CA ASN A 218 -31.77 3.67 -6.53
C ASN A 218 -32.04 3.25 -5.08
N HIS A 219 -32.28 4.19 -4.17
CA HIS A 219 -32.64 3.93 -2.77
C HIS A 219 -31.63 3.04 -2.02
N ARG A 220 -30.35 3.22 -2.31
CA ARG A 220 -29.26 2.40 -1.77
C ARG A 220 -28.04 3.25 -1.42
N ILE A 221 -27.13 2.67 -0.63
CA ILE A 221 -25.78 3.18 -0.46
C ILE A 221 -24.82 2.20 -1.16
N VAL A 222 -23.91 2.71 -1.97
CA VAL A 222 -22.96 1.91 -2.75
C VAL A 222 -21.54 2.28 -2.36
N GLU A 223 -20.69 1.29 -2.12
CA GLU A 223 -19.25 1.45 -1.93
C GLU A 223 -18.54 1.18 -3.25
N TRP A 224 -17.77 2.14 -3.74
CA TRP A 224 -16.84 1.96 -4.84
C TRP A 224 -15.43 1.82 -4.27
N ARG A 225 -14.88 0.61 -4.31
CA ARG A 225 -13.49 0.40 -3.87
C ARG A 225 -12.52 1.11 -4.79
N HIS A 226 -11.34 1.44 -4.26
CA HIS A 226 -10.30 2.09 -5.05
C HIS A 226 -9.99 1.29 -6.33
N ASN A 227 -10.11 1.94 -7.50
CA ASN A 227 -9.95 1.36 -8.84
C ASN A 227 -10.98 0.27 -9.23
N ALA A 228 -12.09 0.13 -8.53
CA ALA A 228 -13.16 -0.77 -8.92
C ALA A 228 -13.93 -0.26 -10.16
N LYS A 229 -14.38 -1.19 -11.00
CA LYS A 229 -15.20 -0.89 -12.20
C LYS A 229 -16.70 -0.83 -11.91
N GLU A 230 -17.10 -1.38 -10.78
CA GLU A 230 -18.47 -1.44 -10.28
C GLU A 230 -18.47 -1.25 -8.77
N GLY A 231 -19.59 -0.76 -8.25
CA GLY A 231 -19.80 -0.59 -6.83
C GLY A 231 -20.26 -1.90 -6.18
N GLN A 232 -19.91 -2.05 -4.92
CA GLN A 232 -20.50 -3.04 -4.04
C GLN A 232 -21.65 -2.40 -3.28
N ILE A 233 -22.81 -3.03 -3.32
CA ILE A 233 -23.89 -2.66 -2.41
C ILE A 233 -23.46 -3.05 -1.00
N ILE A 234 -23.17 -2.05 -0.19
CA ILE A 234 -22.97 -2.15 1.26
C ILE A 234 -24.31 -2.08 2.02
N ALA A 235 -25.40 -2.04 1.27
CA ALA A 235 -26.73 -1.64 1.68
C ALA A 235 -27.77 -2.11 0.63
N GLY A 236 -28.13 -3.40 0.64
CA GLY A 236 -29.15 -3.98 -0.27
C GLY A 236 -28.88 -5.38 -0.80
N LYS A 237 -28.47 -6.34 0.03
CA LYS A 237 -28.28 -7.74 -0.34
C LYS A 237 -29.14 -8.67 0.55
N GLU A 238 -29.61 -9.78 0.01
CA GLU A 238 -30.50 -10.71 0.72
C GLU A 238 -29.80 -11.60 1.76
N GLU A 239 -28.47 -11.58 1.89
CA GLU A 239 -27.76 -12.47 2.82
C GLU A 239 -26.55 -11.83 3.51
N GLY A 240 -26.52 -11.93 4.86
CA GLY A 240 -25.31 -12.09 5.67
C GLY A 240 -24.78 -10.89 6.46
N GLU A 241 -24.96 -9.65 6.01
CA GLU A 241 -24.44 -8.46 6.68
C GLU A 241 -25.58 -7.45 6.89
N ILE A 242 -25.56 -6.66 7.97
CA ILE A 242 -26.67 -5.73 8.29
C ILE A 242 -26.84 -4.74 7.12
N VAL A 243 -27.94 -4.92 6.39
CA VAL A 243 -28.26 -4.23 5.15
C VAL A 243 -29.12 -2.99 5.40
N VAL A 244 -28.71 -1.85 4.86
CA VAL A 244 -29.40 -0.56 4.99
C VAL A 244 -29.91 -0.05 3.65
N GLY A 245 -31.17 -0.27 3.31
CA GLY A 245 -31.68 0.12 1.98
C GLY A 245 -31.38 -0.91 0.89
N GLY A 246 -31.71 -0.58 -0.36
CA GLY A 246 -31.55 -1.45 -1.53
C GLY A 246 -32.58 -2.57 -1.69
N ASN A 247 -33.43 -2.82 -0.69
CA ASN A 247 -34.63 -3.68 -0.81
C ASN A 247 -35.86 -2.91 -1.30
N GLY A 248 -35.63 -2.01 -2.26
CA GLY A 248 -36.62 -1.05 -2.74
C GLY A 248 -36.91 0.08 -1.77
N LYS A 249 -37.84 0.94 -2.20
CA LYS A 249 -38.33 2.08 -1.43
C LYS A 249 -39.22 1.63 -0.28
N GLY A 250 -38.96 2.13 0.92
CA GLY A 250 -39.85 1.95 2.07
C GLY A 250 -39.23 2.40 3.38
N ASN A 251 -39.84 2.05 4.50
CA ASN A 251 -39.48 2.50 5.86
C ASN A 251 -39.05 1.35 6.79
N GLN A 252 -38.89 0.14 6.26
CA GLN A 252 -38.35 -1.00 7.01
C GLN A 252 -36.87 -0.78 7.31
N SER A 253 -36.33 -1.52 8.29
CA SER A 253 -34.93 -1.37 8.74
C SER A 253 -33.88 -1.61 7.65
N ASN A 254 -34.27 -2.32 6.59
CA ASN A 254 -33.46 -2.65 5.41
C ASN A 254 -33.90 -1.90 4.14
N GLN A 255 -34.72 -0.85 4.27
CA GLN A 255 -35.22 -0.02 3.17
C GLN A 255 -34.81 1.44 3.39
N LEU A 256 -34.59 2.15 2.28
CA LEU A 256 -34.35 3.58 2.28
C LEU A 256 -35.31 4.23 1.28
N ASN A 257 -35.52 5.52 1.46
CA ASN A 257 -36.34 6.32 0.58
C ASN A 257 -35.60 7.61 0.23
N ASN A 258 -34.89 7.54 -0.89
CA ASN A 258 -34.14 8.64 -1.45
C ASN A 258 -33.04 9.18 -0.54
N PRO A 259 -32.05 8.35 -0.15
CA PRO A 259 -31.00 8.78 0.75
C PRO A 259 -30.21 9.95 0.15
N SER A 260 -29.94 10.98 0.95
CA SER A 260 -29.31 12.22 0.46
C SER A 260 -27.97 12.53 1.10
N GLY A 261 -27.62 11.82 2.17
CA GLY A 261 -26.37 12.04 2.88
C GLY A 261 -25.96 10.84 3.70
N LEU A 262 -24.65 10.71 3.91
CA LEU A 262 -24.07 9.72 4.79
C LEU A 262 -22.85 10.25 5.53
N SER A 263 -22.54 9.67 6.68
CA SER A 263 -21.31 9.89 7.44
C SER A 263 -21.02 8.71 8.35
N PHE A 264 -19.76 8.53 8.71
CA PHE A 264 -19.33 7.53 9.70
C PHE A 264 -18.98 8.19 11.03
N ASP A 265 -19.19 7.47 12.14
CA ASP A 265 -18.60 7.82 13.44
C ASP A 265 -17.23 7.14 13.64
N ASN A 266 -16.54 7.49 14.73
CA ASN A 266 -15.22 6.93 15.07
C ASN A 266 -15.26 5.43 15.40
N LYS A 267 -16.45 4.82 15.55
CA LYS A 267 -16.62 3.39 15.78
C LYS A 267 -16.96 2.62 14.49
N GLY A 268 -17.07 3.32 13.36
CA GLY A 268 -17.43 2.72 12.07
C GLY A 268 -18.94 2.59 11.84
N ASN A 269 -19.78 3.19 12.68
CA ASN A 269 -21.23 3.20 12.43
C ASN A 269 -21.57 4.18 11.31
N LEU A 270 -22.41 3.73 10.39
CA LEU A 270 -22.93 4.52 9.28
C LEU A 270 -24.19 5.25 9.71
N PHE A 271 -24.21 6.57 9.49
CA PHE A 271 -25.39 7.41 9.62
C PHE A 271 -25.88 7.79 8.23
N VAL A 272 -27.15 7.53 7.92
CA VAL A 272 -27.75 7.83 6.62
C VAL A 272 -28.93 8.79 6.80
N VAL A 273 -28.94 9.85 6.00
CA VAL A 273 -30.10 10.75 5.88
C VAL A 273 -31.09 10.12 4.90
N ASP A 274 -32.16 9.55 5.46
CA ASP A 274 -33.24 8.91 4.71
C ASP A 274 -34.32 9.94 4.39
N ARG A 275 -34.03 10.74 3.37
CA ARG A 275 -34.63 12.05 3.11
C ARG A 275 -36.16 12.02 3.03
N LEU A 276 -36.72 11.08 2.29
CA LEU A 276 -38.17 11.01 2.07
C LEU A 276 -38.92 10.20 3.12
N ASN A 277 -38.20 9.56 4.04
CA ASN A 277 -38.77 9.02 5.28
C ASN A 277 -38.60 9.99 6.46
N HIS A 278 -38.05 11.18 6.24
CA HIS A 278 -37.87 12.24 7.25
C HIS A 278 -37.07 11.79 8.48
N GLN A 279 -36.14 10.86 8.31
CA GLN A 279 -35.38 10.26 9.41
C GLN A 279 -33.88 10.21 9.14
N VAL A 280 -33.12 9.97 10.21
CA VAL A 280 -31.71 9.62 10.14
C VAL A 280 -31.55 8.24 10.76
N GLY A 281 -31.10 7.28 9.97
CA GLY A 281 -30.81 5.93 10.45
C GLY A 281 -29.36 5.82 10.89
N LYS A 282 -29.11 5.11 12.00
CA LYS A 282 -27.78 4.69 12.44
C LYS A 282 -27.67 3.19 12.23
N PHE A 283 -26.59 2.75 11.63
CA PHE A 283 -26.36 1.35 11.27
C PHE A 283 -24.95 0.93 11.65
N GLU A 284 -24.85 -0.23 12.29
CA GLU A 284 -23.57 -0.80 12.69
C GLU A 284 -23.05 -1.62 11.50
N ILE A 285 -21.91 -1.22 10.93
CA ILE A 285 -21.25 -2.01 9.90
C ILE A 285 -20.39 -3.04 10.63
N ILE A 286 -20.73 -4.33 10.45
CA ILE A 286 -19.86 -5.43 10.83
C ILE A 286 -18.86 -5.58 9.68
N LEU A 287 -17.61 -5.19 9.91
CA LEU A 287 -16.49 -5.35 8.97
C LEU A 287 -15.87 -6.74 9.05
#